data_AF-A0A849UIL4-F1
#
_entry.id   AF-A0A849UIL4-F1
#
_cell.length_a   1.000
_cell.length_b   1.000
_cell.length_c   1.000
_cell.angle_alpha   90.00
_cell.angle_beta   90.00
_cell.angle_gamma   90.00
#
_symmetry.space_group_name_H-M   'P 1'
#
loop_
_entity.id
_entity.type
_entity.pdbx_description
1 polymer ?
#
loop_
_entity_poly.entity_id
_entity_poly.type
_entity_poly.pdbx_seq_one_letter_code
_entity_poly.pdbx_strand_id
1 'polypeptide(L)'
;MARTIKRAYARYSESFKAEAVRLASQPGILVQDVVQSLDIHPFMLSRWKKQSREGLIMVNQSANEPELVNEAELLRLREVEKAYAQLKLEHDLLKKAIKFTSDVKRTSSASSPKIAKISRSK
;
A
#
# COMPACT_ATOMS: atom_id res chain seq x y z
N MET A 1 -53.40 -40.56 -8.57
CA MET A 1 -52.93 -39.22 -8.13
C MET A 1 -51.53 -38.98 -8.72
N ALA A 2 -51.34 -37.91 -9.49
CA ALA A 2 -50.05 -37.63 -10.12
C ALA A 2 -49.02 -37.15 -9.08
N ARG A 3 -47.84 -37.80 -9.02
CA ARG A 3 -46.73 -37.38 -8.17
C ARG A 3 -45.92 -36.29 -8.88
N THR A 4 -45.93 -35.07 -8.36
CA THR A 4 -45.09 -33.97 -8.84
C THR A 4 -43.64 -34.22 -8.44
N ILE A 5 -42.76 -34.43 -9.42
CA ILE A 5 -41.32 -34.56 -9.20
C ILE A 5 -40.75 -33.15 -8.99
N LYS A 6 -40.29 -32.85 -7.77
CA LYS A 6 -39.61 -31.57 -7.48
C LYS A 6 -38.20 -31.61 -8.07
N ARG A 7 -37.89 -30.67 -8.99
CA ARG A 7 -36.52 -30.44 -9.45
C ARG A 7 -35.67 -29.95 -8.28
N ALA A 8 -34.61 -30.70 -7.95
CA ALA A 8 -33.60 -30.28 -6.98
C ALA A 8 -32.57 -29.42 -7.71
N TYR A 9 -32.41 -28.17 -7.28
CA TYR A 9 -31.33 -27.31 -7.74
C TYR A 9 -30.14 -27.44 -6.80
N ALA A 10 -28.93 -27.44 -7.37
CA ALA A 10 -27.70 -27.36 -6.57
C ALA A 10 -27.72 -26.07 -5.74
N ARG A 11 -27.52 -26.19 -4.43
CA ARG A 11 -27.45 -25.03 -3.53
C ARG A 11 -26.00 -24.70 -3.25
N TYR A 12 -25.68 -23.40 -3.32
CA TYR A 12 -24.38 -22.91 -2.88
C TYR A 12 -24.18 -23.16 -1.39
N SER A 13 -22.97 -23.58 -1.02
CA SER A 13 -22.55 -23.75 0.37
C SER A 13 -22.58 -22.43 1.13
N GLU A 14 -22.77 -22.49 2.45
CA GLU A 14 -22.79 -21.28 3.29
C GLU A 14 -21.44 -20.57 3.32
N SER A 15 -20.34 -21.32 3.29
CA SER A 15 -18.98 -20.77 3.18
C SER A 15 -18.79 -19.95 1.91
N PHE A 16 -19.27 -20.44 0.77
CA PHE A 16 -19.20 -19.73 -0.50
C PHE A 16 -20.01 -18.42 -0.47
N LYS A 17 -21.21 -18.45 0.10
CA LYS A 17 -22.03 -17.24 0.26
C LYS A 17 -21.37 -16.22 1.17
N ALA A 18 -20.77 -16.67 2.28
CA ALA A 18 -20.06 -15.82 3.21
C ALA A 18 -18.84 -15.14 2.55
N GLU A 19 -18.07 -15.89 1.77
CA GLU A 19 -16.92 -15.35 1.04
C GLU A 19 -17.34 -14.35 -0.04
N ALA A 20 -18.38 -14.66 -0.83
CA ALA A 20 -18.91 -13.74 -1.82
C ALA A 20 -19.36 -12.41 -1.19
N VAL A 21 -20.02 -12.46 -0.03
CA VAL A 21 -20.42 -11.26 0.72
C VAL A 21 -19.21 -10.50 1.28
N ARG A 22 -18.18 -11.20 1.78
CA ARG A 22 -16.93 -10.60 2.27
C ARG A 22 -16.23 -9.81 1.17
N LEU A 23 -16.05 -10.42 -0.01
CA LEU A 23 -15.43 -9.77 -1.17
C LEU A 23 -16.22 -8.53 -1.60
N ALA A 24 -17.56 -8.64 -1.65
CA ALA A 24 -18.44 -7.53 -2.02
C ALA A 24 -18.62 -6.44 -0.94
N SER A 25 -17.93 -6.56 0.19
CA SER A 25 -17.94 -5.58 1.29
C SER A 25 -16.61 -4.83 1.43
N GLN A 26 -15.58 -5.20 0.67
CA GLN A 26 -14.32 -4.48 0.65
C GLN A 26 -14.48 -3.09 0.00
N PRO A 27 -13.80 -2.04 0.52
CA PRO A 27 -13.90 -0.71 -0.04
C PRO A 27 -13.31 -0.67 -1.46
N GLY A 28 -14.00 0.00 -2.38
CA GLY A 28 -13.53 0.19 -3.77
C GLY A 28 -13.84 -0.96 -4.74
N ILE A 29 -14.43 -2.07 -4.27
CA ILE A 29 -14.85 -3.18 -5.14
C ILE A 29 -16.28 -2.97 -5.65
N LEU A 30 -16.47 -3.08 -6.97
CA LEU A 30 -17.81 -3.05 -7.57
C LEU A 30 -18.47 -4.43 -7.46
N VAL A 31 -19.78 -4.41 -7.20
CA VAL A 31 -20.59 -5.64 -7.11
C VAL A 31 -20.54 -6.44 -8.42
N GLN A 32 -20.44 -5.77 -9.57
CA GLN A 32 -20.37 -6.42 -10.88
C GLN A 32 -19.10 -7.26 -11.06
N ASP A 33 -17.96 -6.78 -10.56
CA ASP A 33 -16.68 -7.47 -10.67
C ASP A 33 -16.68 -8.78 -9.87
N VAL A 34 -17.25 -8.74 -8.65
CA VAL A 34 -17.39 -9.94 -7.79
C VAL A 34 -18.33 -10.97 -8.41
N VAL A 35 -19.40 -10.50 -9.05
CA VAL A 35 -20.39 -11.35 -9.74
C VAL A 35 -19.76 -12.03 -10.94
N GLN A 36 -19.02 -11.28 -11.77
CA GLN A 36 -18.36 -11.80 -12.96
C GLN A 36 -17.27 -12.81 -12.62
N SER A 37 -16.48 -12.54 -11.57
CA SER A 37 -15.41 -13.44 -11.12
C SER A 37 -15.91 -14.74 -10.51
N LEU A 38 -17.03 -14.70 -9.77
CA LEU A 38 -17.63 -15.89 -9.15
C LEU A 38 -18.66 -16.60 -10.05
N ASP A 39 -18.90 -16.06 -11.25
CA ASP A 39 -19.93 -16.51 -12.21
C ASP A 39 -21.30 -16.75 -11.55
N ILE A 40 -21.71 -15.80 -10.71
CA ILE A 40 -23.01 -15.80 -10.03
C ILE A 40 -23.91 -14.71 -10.59
N HIS A 41 -25.23 -14.85 -10.44
CA HIS A 41 -26.14 -13.79 -10.84
C HIS A 41 -26.13 -12.62 -9.82
N PRO A 42 -26.12 -11.33 -10.24
CA PRO A 42 -26.04 -10.18 -9.30
C PRO A 42 -27.12 -10.18 -8.21
N PHE A 43 -28.33 -10.62 -8.56
CA PHE A 43 -29.44 -10.76 -7.61
C PHE A 43 -29.12 -11.69 -6.44
N MET A 44 -28.35 -12.76 -6.66
CA MET A 44 -27.96 -13.72 -5.62
C MET A 44 -27.07 -13.04 -4.59
N LEU A 45 -26.10 -12.26 -5.05
CA LEU A 45 -25.19 -11.53 -4.17
C LEU A 45 -25.92 -10.46 -3.35
N SER A 46 -26.85 -9.72 -3.97
CA SER A 46 -27.72 -8.77 -3.25
C SER A 46 -28.56 -9.45 -2.18
N ARG A 47 -29.13 -10.63 -2.49
CA ARG A 47 -29.87 -11.44 -1.53
C ARG A 47 -28.98 -11.91 -0.38
N TRP A 48 -27.77 -12.38 -0.66
CA TRP A 48 -26.84 -12.83 0.38
C TRP A 48 -26.34 -11.69 1.26
N LYS A 49 -26.12 -10.48 0.71
CA LYS A 49 -25.82 -9.28 1.49
C LYS A 49 -26.95 -8.96 2.48
N LYS A 50 -28.22 -9.09 2.05
CA LYS A 50 -29.37 -8.94 2.94
C LYS A 50 -29.41 -10.02 4.03
N GLN A 51 -29.22 -11.29 3.65
CA GLN A 51 -29.20 -12.41 4.60
C GLN A 51 -28.05 -12.33 5.61
N SER A 52 -26.90 -11.78 5.22
CA SER A 52 -25.79 -11.50 6.13
C SER A 52 -26.13 -10.41 7.14
N ARG A 53 -26.81 -9.32 6.73
CA ARG A 53 -27.32 -8.28 7.66
C ARG A 53 -28.35 -8.81 8.64
N GLU A 54 -29.15 -9.78 8.21
CA GLU A 54 -30.17 -10.46 9.03
C GLU A 54 -29.57 -11.58 9.91
N GLY A 55 -28.26 -11.80 9.88
CA GLY A 55 -27.57 -12.80 10.71
C GLY A 55 -27.77 -14.25 10.24
N LEU A 56 -28.39 -14.47 9.08
CA LEU A 56 -28.69 -15.81 8.55
C LEU A 56 -27.49 -16.47 7.87
N ILE A 57 -26.51 -15.68 7.46
CA ILE A 57 -25.22 -16.14 6.96
C ILE A 57 -24.17 -15.67 7.97
N MET A 58 -23.62 -16.61 8.74
CA MET A 58 -22.45 -16.35 9.58
C MET A 58 -21.26 -16.13 8.64
N VAL A 59 -21.00 -14.86 8.31
CA VAL A 59 -19.71 -14.48 7.76
C VAL A 59 -18.72 -14.66 8.90
N ASN A 60 -17.91 -15.72 8.85
CA ASN A 60 -16.82 -15.93 9.79
C ASN A 60 -15.85 -14.76 9.65
N GLN A 61 -16.12 -13.67 10.38
CA GLN A 61 -15.24 -12.50 10.50
C GLN A 61 -13.95 -12.84 11.26
N SER A 62 -13.85 -14.07 11.79
CA SER A 62 -12.68 -14.58 12.53
C SER A 62 -11.44 -14.82 11.69
N ALA A 63 -11.48 -14.58 10.38
CA ALA A 63 -10.29 -14.53 9.52
C ALA A 63 -9.78 -13.09 9.30
N ASN A 64 -10.35 -12.12 10.02
CA ASN A 64 -9.65 -10.86 10.28
C ASN A 64 -8.74 -11.10 11.48
N GLU A 65 -7.47 -11.42 11.20
CA GLU A 65 -6.40 -11.21 12.16
C GLU A 65 -6.54 -9.81 12.77
N PRO A 66 -6.28 -9.68 14.08
CA PRO A 66 -6.88 -8.65 14.91
C PRO A 66 -6.38 -7.28 14.47
N GLU A 67 -7.30 -6.33 14.39
CA GLU A 67 -7.10 -4.89 14.12
C GLU A 67 -5.87 -4.31 14.84
N LEU A 68 -5.52 -4.85 16.02
CA LEU A 68 -4.32 -4.55 16.80
C LEU A 68 -2.98 -4.79 16.08
N VAL A 69 -2.87 -5.85 15.27
CA VAL A 69 -1.66 -6.12 14.47
C VAL A 69 -1.49 -5.04 13.40
N ASN A 70 -2.59 -4.64 12.75
CA ASN A 70 -2.58 -3.57 11.75
C ASN A 70 -2.21 -2.22 12.38
N GLU A 71 -2.70 -1.93 13.59
CA GLU A 71 -2.36 -0.71 14.32
C GLU A 71 -0.87 -0.63 14.69
N ALA A 72 -0.31 -1.74 15.21
CA ALA A 72 1.10 -1.82 15.55
C ALA A 72 1.99 -1.69 14.30
N GLU A 73 1.61 -2.32 13.19
CA GLU A 73 2.29 -2.19 11.91
C GLU A 73 2.22 -0.76 11.35
N LEU A 74 1.07 -0.10 11.44
CA LEU A 74 0.90 1.31 11.04
C LEU A 74 1.78 2.26 11.85
N LEU A 75 1.90 2.04 13.16
CA LEU A 75 2.80 2.82 14.01
C LEU A 75 4.26 2.64 13.58
N ARG A 76 4.68 1.38 13.36
CA ARG A 76 6.04 1.08 12.87
C ARG A 76 6.34 1.76 11.54
N LEU A 77 5.40 1.73 10.60
CA LEU A 77 5.55 2.40 9.30
C LEU A 77 5.74 3.91 9.47
N ARG A 78 4.94 4.56 10.32
CA ARG A 78 5.09 6.00 10.62
C ARG A 78 6.44 6.35 11.23
N GLU A 79 6.97 5.49 12.10
CA GLU A 79 8.30 5.68 12.69
C GLU A 79 9.40 5.59 11.64
N VAL A 80 9.34 4.58 10.77
CA VAL A 80 10.30 4.38 9.67
C VAL A 80 10.27 5.57 8.70
N GLU A 81 9.09 6.06 8.33
CA GLU A 81 8.95 7.22 7.44
C GLU A 81 9.56 8.49 8.04
N LYS A 82 9.36 8.73 9.35
CA LYS A 82 9.97 9.88 10.05
C LYS A 82 11.50 9.78 10.07
N ALA A 83 12.04 8.61 10.40
CA ALA A 83 13.47 8.37 10.42
C ALA A 83 14.09 8.56 9.02
N TYR A 84 13.41 8.06 7.99
CA TYR A 84 13.84 8.25 6.60
C TYR A 84 13.86 9.73 6.20
N ALA A 85 12.84 10.50 6.58
CA ALA A 85 12.78 11.94 6.30
C ALA A 85 13.92 12.70 6.99
N GLN A 86 14.22 12.39 8.26
CA GLN A 86 15.34 12.98 8.99
C GLN A 86 16.68 12.65 8.32
N LEU A 87 16.92 11.37 8.02
CA LEU A 87 18.14 10.91 7.37
C LEU A 87 18.36 11.58 6.01
N LYS A 88 17.27 11.80 5.25
CA LYS A 88 17.33 12.50 3.97
C LYS A 88 17.77 13.96 4.11
N LEU A 89 17.26 14.67 5.11
CA LEU A 89 17.66 16.06 5.41
C LEU A 89 19.13 16.15 5.82
N GLU A 90 19.59 15.26 6.71
CA GLU A 90 20.99 15.19 7.14
C GLU A 90 21.92 14.92 5.97
N HIS A 91 21.56 13.94 5.12
CA HIS A 91 22.35 13.59 3.95
C HIS A 91 22.44 14.74 2.94
N ASP A 92 21.35 15.47 2.71
CA ASP A 92 21.35 16.65 1.84
C ASP A 92 22.22 17.78 2.41
N LEU A 93 22.21 17.97 3.73
CA LEU A 93 23.06 18.95 4.40
C LEU A 93 24.55 18.58 4.29
N LEU A 94 24.88 17.31 4.53
CA LEU A 94 26.25 16.79 4.36
C LEU A 94 26.75 16.96 2.92
N LYS A 95 25.92 16.64 1.92
CA LYS A 95 26.25 16.87 0.51
C LYS A 95 26.54 18.33 0.21
N LYS A 96 25.72 19.25 0.73
CA LYS A 96 25.94 20.70 0.58
C LYS A 96 27.25 21.14 1.22
N ALA A 97 27.58 20.63 2.41
CA ALA A 97 28.83 20.94 3.09
C ALA A 97 30.06 20.41 2.32
N ILE A 98 30.01 19.18 1.81
CA ILE A 98 31.05 18.61 0.96
C ILE A 98 31.25 19.47 -0.30
N LYS A 99 30.15 19.86 -0.96
CA LYS A 99 30.22 20.74 -2.13
C LYS A 99 30.89 22.07 -1.78
N PHE A 100 30.44 22.73 -0.72
CA PHE A 100 30.98 24.01 -0.27
C PHE A 100 32.49 23.95 0.02
N THR A 101 32.92 22.96 0.81
CA THR A 101 34.34 22.78 1.13
C THR A 101 35.19 22.44 -0.09
N SER A 102 34.66 21.65 -1.03
CA SER A 102 35.33 21.34 -2.29
C SER A 102 35.50 22.58 -3.18
N ASP A 103 34.50 23.47 -3.22
CA ASP A 103 34.55 24.72 -3.99
C ASP A 103 35.55 25.71 -3.37
N VAL A 104 35.60 25.84 -2.04
CA VAL A 104 36.61 26.66 -1.34
C VAL A 104 38.03 26.16 -1.63
N LYS A 105 38.25 24.85 -1.71
CA LYS A 105 39.56 24.29 -2.06
C LYS A 105 39.99 24.65 -3.48
N ARG A 106 39.05 24.83 -4.42
CA ARG A 106 39.34 25.26 -5.79
C ARG A 106 39.76 26.73 -5.85
N THR A 107 39.16 27.60 -5.03
CA THR A 107 39.48 29.04 -5.03
C THR A 107 40.78 29.34 -4.28
N SER A 108 41.07 28.64 -3.18
CA SER A 108 42.31 28.83 -2.40
C SER A 108 43.57 28.26 -3.06
N SER A 109 43.41 27.44 -4.11
CA SER A 109 44.54 26.89 -4.88
C SER A 109 44.95 27.77 -6.09
N ALA A 110 44.25 28.87 -6.36
CA ALA A 110 44.48 29.73 -7.51
C ALA A 110 45.25 31.01 -7.14
N SER A 111 46.48 30.87 -6.64
CA SER A 111 47.45 31.96 -6.61
C SER A 111 48.86 31.40 -6.36
N SER A 112 49.50 30.92 -7.43
CA SER A 112 50.96 30.91 -7.48
C SER A 112 51.38 32.21 -8.15
N PRO A 113 52.05 33.15 -7.45
CA PRO A 113 52.61 34.31 -8.12
C PRO A 113 53.68 33.82 -9.09
N LYS A 114 53.47 34.04 -10.39
CA LYS A 114 54.53 33.87 -11.38
C LYS A 114 55.63 34.87 -11.02
N ILE A 115 56.69 34.39 -10.38
CA ILE A 115 57.92 35.14 -10.15
C ILE A 115 58.45 35.54 -11.52
N ALA A 116 58.19 36.80 -11.91
CA ALA A 116 58.78 37.40 -13.09
C ALA A 116 60.28 37.54 -12.82
N LYS A 117 61.08 36.74 -13.53
CA LYS A 117 62.53 36.84 -13.49
C LYS A 117 62.94 38.23 -14.00
N ILE A 118 63.35 39.12 -13.09
CA ILE A 118 64.03 40.36 -13.45
C ILE A 118 65.33 39.95 -14.18
N SER A 119 65.39 40.15 -15.49
CA SER A 119 66.63 40.09 -16.25
C SER A 119 67.30 41.47 -16.17
N ARG A 120 68.33 41.60 -15.33
CA ARG A 120 69.28 42.70 -15.40
C ARG A 120 70.26 42.43 -16.54
N SER A 121 70.25 43.29 -17.57
CA SER A 121 71.32 43.38 -18.57
C SER A 121 71.97 44.76 -18.51
N LYS A 122 73.29 44.74 -18.68
CA LYS A 122 74.28 45.83 -18.56
C LYS A 122 74.06 46.98 -19.53
#